data_AF-A0A691X3D8-F1
#
_entry.id   AF-A0A691X3D8-F1
#
_cell.length_a   1.000
_cell.length_b   1.000
_cell.length_c   1.000
_cell.angle_alpha   90.00
_cell.angle_beta   90.00
_cell.angle_gamma   90.00
#
_symmetry.space_group_name_H-M   'P 1'
#
loop_
_entity.id
_entity.type
_entity.pdbx_description
1 polymer ?
#
loop_
_entity_poly.entity_id
_entity_poly.type
_entity_poly.pdbx_seq_one_letter_code
_entity_poly.pdbx_strand_id
1 'polypeptide(L)'
;YANKATIFCADSSYPILAKHGIKPDYVLSLERIPLTSEFFNNDFGEFDQDVLFVCISWVYPQTIKYLQKNNRAFILTSRPSSFIENINLCPYGYVGYGPSVAHMAYEFATHLNYKNIIFIGQDLAYAKDGFSHTKDYKNLDKHEGHFRRDKGKFQCLAYGGNGKVESSEIWTMFRFSLQNTISKNIVSTTYNCTEGGARIEGTIEKPFLWACENLLDKDLNKPFEKLEP
;
A
#
# COMPACT_ATOMS: atom_id res chain seq x y z
N TYR A 1 14.15 -1.54 -12.98
CA TYR A 1 13.22 -0.41 -12.73
C TYR A 1 13.17 0.02 -11.25
N ALA A 2 13.48 -0.83 -10.26
CA ALA A 2 13.38 -0.46 -8.83
C ALA A 2 14.25 0.75 -8.42
N ASN A 3 15.39 0.97 -9.08
CA ASN A 3 16.24 2.13 -8.89
C ASN A 3 15.70 3.42 -9.54
N LYS A 4 14.64 3.32 -10.36
CA LYS A 4 14.02 4.42 -11.11
C LYS A 4 12.68 4.90 -10.54
N ALA A 5 12.21 4.26 -9.48
CA ALA A 5 10.92 4.55 -8.85
C ALA A 5 11.07 4.53 -7.34
N THR A 6 10.34 5.39 -6.63
CA THR A 6 10.13 5.23 -5.20
C THR A 6 9.09 4.12 -4.96
N ILE A 7 9.43 3.14 -4.14
CA ILE A 7 8.60 1.97 -3.86
C ILE A 7 7.99 2.12 -2.46
N PHE A 8 6.67 2.33 -2.44
CA PHE A 8 5.84 2.25 -1.25
C PHE A 8 5.28 0.83 -1.14
N CYS A 9 5.56 0.16 -0.03
CA CYS A 9 5.18 -1.22 0.21
C CYS A 9 4.19 -1.30 1.38
N ALA A 10 3.07 -2.01 1.17
CA ALA A 10 2.22 -2.44 2.27
C ALA A 10 2.95 -3.47 3.14
N ASP A 11 2.71 -3.47 4.44
CA ASP A 11 3.31 -4.41 5.41
C ASP A 11 3.25 -5.87 4.97
N SER A 12 2.09 -6.34 4.53
CA SER A 12 1.90 -7.71 4.06
C SER A 12 2.67 -8.07 2.78
N SER A 13 2.96 -7.08 1.94
CA SER A 13 3.77 -7.24 0.73
C SER A 13 5.27 -7.23 1.04
N TYR A 14 5.67 -6.77 2.22
CA TYR A 14 7.09 -6.62 2.57
C TYR A 14 7.88 -7.93 2.48
N PRO A 15 7.45 -9.04 3.11
CA PRO A 15 8.16 -10.31 2.98
C PRO A 15 8.17 -10.86 1.54
N ILE A 16 7.15 -10.55 0.75
CA ILE A 16 7.04 -11.00 -0.65
C ILE A 16 8.08 -10.26 -1.49
N LEU A 17 8.18 -8.94 -1.35
CA LEU A 17 9.19 -8.14 -2.05
C LEU A 17 10.60 -8.56 -1.66
N ALA A 18 10.86 -8.82 -0.36
CA ALA A 18 12.14 -9.32 0.12
C ALA A 18 12.52 -10.66 -0.52
N LYS A 19 11.57 -11.61 -0.61
CA LYS A 19 11.78 -12.90 -1.28
C LYS A 19 12.19 -12.75 -2.76
N HIS A 20 11.73 -11.71 -3.42
CA HIS A 20 12.05 -11.41 -4.82
C HIS A 20 13.22 -10.42 -4.99
N GLY A 21 13.89 -10.01 -3.91
CA GLY A 21 15.01 -9.06 -3.97
C GLY A 21 14.60 -7.64 -4.40
N ILE A 22 13.34 -7.27 -4.22
CA ILE A 22 12.82 -5.94 -4.56
C ILE A 22 12.83 -5.08 -3.30
N LYS A 23 13.88 -4.28 -3.10
CA LYS A 23 13.99 -3.43 -1.91
C LYS A 23 13.01 -2.24 -1.98
N PRO A 24 12.04 -2.11 -1.06
CA PRO A 24 11.19 -0.94 -1.00
C PRO A 24 11.94 0.26 -0.38
N ASP A 25 11.48 1.48 -0.62
CA ASP A 25 12.00 2.68 0.07
C ASP A 25 11.19 2.96 1.34
N TYR A 26 9.88 2.71 1.29
CA TYR A 26 8.97 2.86 2.43
C TYR A 26 8.17 1.58 2.64
N VAL A 27 8.04 1.15 3.89
CA VAL A 27 7.13 0.07 4.29
C VAL A 27 6.11 0.64 5.27
N LEU A 28 4.82 0.56 4.94
CA LEU A 28 3.76 1.19 5.71
C LEU A 28 2.94 0.14 6.46
N SER A 29 2.43 0.50 7.64
CA SER A 29 1.51 -0.35 8.40
C SER A 29 0.43 0.47 9.09
N LEU A 30 -0.83 0.06 8.90
CA LEU A 30 -2.01 0.74 9.44
C LEU A 30 -2.75 -0.14 10.47
N GLU A 31 -2.72 -1.44 10.34
CA GLU A 31 -3.57 -2.33 11.11
C GLU A 31 -3.01 -2.59 12.52
N ARG A 32 -3.90 -2.61 13.52
CA ARG A 32 -3.55 -2.71 14.95
C ARG A 32 -3.81 -4.08 15.56
N ILE A 33 -3.55 -5.15 14.81
CA ILE A 33 -3.79 -6.53 15.25
C ILE A 33 -2.49 -7.33 15.33
N PRO A 34 -2.41 -8.39 16.16
CA PRO A 34 -1.20 -9.21 16.27
C PRO A 34 -0.73 -9.79 14.93
N LEU A 35 -1.68 -10.15 14.05
CA LEU A 35 -1.38 -10.77 12.77
C LEU A 35 -0.56 -9.89 11.84
N THR A 36 -0.78 -8.56 11.86
CA THR A 36 -0.02 -7.64 11.02
C THR A 36 1.39 -7.41 11.56
N SER A 37 1.62 -7.55 12.87
CA SER A 37 2.98 -7.55 13.43
C SER A 37 3.84 -8.69 12.89
N GLU A 38 3.26 -9.85 12.56
CA GLU A 38 4.01 -11.01 12.05
C GLU A 38 4.62 -10.79 10.66
N PHE A 39 4.17 -9.76 9.92
CA PHE A 39 4.85 -9.36 8.69
C PHE A 39 6.25 -8.79 8.95
N PHE A 40 6.49 -8.26 10.16
CA PHE A 40 7.79 -7.73 10.59
C PHE A 40 8.63 -8.74 11.38
N ASN A 41 8.05 -9.88 11.78
CA ASN A 41 8.75 -10.99 12.44
C ASN A 41 9.59 -11.80 11.44
N ASN A 42 10.65 -11.18 10.96
CA ASN A 42 11.65 -11.74 10.07
C ASN A 42 12.98 -11.06 10.39
N ASP A 43 14.07 -11.49 9.76
CA ASP A 43 15.36 -10.81 9.83
C ASP A 43 15.96 -10.84 8.42
N PHE A 44 15.96 -9.70 7.74
CA PHE A 44 16.44 -9.58 6.37
C PHE A 44 17.82 -8.90 6.28
N GLY A 45 18.45 -8.59 7.42
CA GLY A 45 19.80 -8.02 7.49
C GLY A 45 19.98 -6.78 6.61
N GLU A 46 20.99 -6.80 5.74
CA GLU A 46 21.35 -5.68 4.85
C GLU A 46 20.21 -5.26 3.90
N PHE A 47 19.22 -6.12 3.66
CA PHE A 47 18.06 -5.75 2.85
C PHE A 47 17.22 -4.65 3.51
N ASP A 48 17.17 -4.60 4.84
CA ASP A 48 16.47 -3.55 5.60
C ASP A 48 17.17 -2.19 5.52
N GLN A 49 18.42 -2.14 5.02
CA GLN A 49 19.22 -0.92 4.97
C GLN A 49 18.55 0.14 4.07
N ASP A 50 18.40 1.34 4.64
CA ASP A 50 17.75 2.51 4.04
C ASP A 50 16.24 2.37 3.76
N VAL A 51 15.60 1.32 4.26
CA VAL A 51 14.14 1.19 4.25
C VAL A 51 13.58 1.96 5.43
N LEU A 52 12.65 2.90 5.18
CA LEU A 52 11.93 3.58 6.25
C LEU A 52 10.58 2.90 6.51
N PHE A 53 10.41 2.39 7.73
CA PHE A 53 9.14 1.83 8.17
C PHE A 53 8.24 2.95 8.72
N VAL A 54 7.10 3.18 8.10
CA VAL A 54 6.14 4.22 8.46
C VAL A 54 4.92 3.56 9.09
N CYS A 55 4.85 3.57 10.42
CA CYS A 55 3.77 2.94 11.16
C CYS A 55 2.87 4.00 11.78
N ILE A 56 1.57 3.75 11.85
CA ILE A 56 0.73 4.61 12.68
C ILE A 56 1.04 4.47 14.18
N SER A 57 0.87 5.53 14.96
CA SER A 57 1.29 5.58 16.38
C SER A 57 0.64 4.54 17.30
N TRP A 58 -0.48 3.96 16.89
CA TRP A 58 -1.24 2.92 17.58
C TRP A 58 -1.21 1.53 16.90
N VAL A 59 -0.14 1.22 16.15
CA VAL A 59 0.13 -0.17 15.73
C VAL A 59 0.26 -1.10 16.94
N TYR A 60 0.05 -2.40 16.72
CA TYR A 60 0.17 -3.38 17.79
C TYR A 60 1.61 -3.38 18.37
N PRO A 61 1.82 -3.43 19.70
CA PRO A 61 3.15 -3.22 20.31
C PRO A 61 4.24 -4.16 19.81
N GLN A 62 3.85 -5.36 19.37
CA GLN A 62 4.78 -6.35 18.84
C GLN A 62 5.44 -5.89 17.53
N THR A 63 4.77 -5.07 16.72
CA THR A 63 5.35 -4.43 15.52
C THR A 63 6.59 -3.63 15.90
N ILE A 64 6.50 -2.76 16.92
CA ILE A 64 7.62 -1.93 17.38
C ILE A 64 8.76 -2.79 17.92
N LYS A 65 8.44 -3.84 18.68
CA LYS A 65 9.45 -4.78 19.18
C LYS A 65 10.23 -5.46 18.05
N TYR A 66 9.55 -5.89 16.99
CA TYR A 66 10.22 -6.50 15.84
C TYR A 66 11.06 -5.50 15.05
N LEU A 67 10.59 -4.27 14.84
CA LEU A 67 11.36 -3.23 14.18
C LEU A 67 12.64 -2.88 14.96
N GLN A 68 12.52 -2.70 16.29
CA GLN A 68 13.66 -2.42 17.17
C GLN A 68 14.65 -3.58 17.25
N LYS A 69 14.15 -4.83 17.32
CA LYS A 69 15.00 -6.03 17.37
C LYS A 69 16.01 -6.09 16.22
N ASN A 70 15.62 -5.63 15.04
CA ASN A 70 16.45 -5.65 13.84
C ASN A 70 17.10 -4.30 13.52
N ASN A 71 17.07 -3.33 14.45
CA ASN A 71 17.59 -1.98 14.24
C ASN A 71 17.02 -1.28 13.00
N ARG A 72 15.75 -1.54 12.66
CA ARG A 72 15.09 -0.92 11.51
C ARG A 72 14.79 0.55 11.78
N ALA A 73 15.03 1.41 10.79
CA ALA A 73 14.61 2.80 10.84
C ALA A 73 13.09 2.88 10.74
N PHE A 74 12.42 3.49 11.71
CA PHE A 74 10.98 3.68 11.65
C PHE A 74 10.54 5.03 12.21
N ILE A 75 9.40 5.50 11.73
CA ILE A 75 8.68 6.65 12.28
C ILE A 75 7.27 6.23 12.69
N LEU A 76 6.76 6.92 13.70
CA LEU A 76 5.37 6.81 14.12
C LEU A 76 4.61 8.02 13.63
N THR A 77 3.61 7.79 12.79
CA THR A 77 2.75 8.83 12.25
C THR A 77 1.41 8.85 12.98
N SER A 78 0.92 10.04 13.29
CA SER A 78 -0.41 10.16 13.89
C SER A 78 -1.49 10.00 12.84
N ARG A 79 -2.42 9.08 13.09
CA ARG A 79 -3.67 9.01 12.35
C ARG A 79 -4.59 10.14 12.86
N PRO A 80 -5.29 10.87 11.97
CA PRO A 80 -6.21 11.92 12.37
C PRO A 80 -7.28 11.38 13.32
N SER A 81 -7.50 12.09 14.40
CA SER A 81 -8.57 11.83 15.35
C SER A 81 -8.84 13.11 16.14
N SER A 82 -10.04 13.25 16.70
CA SER A 82 -10.38 14.43 17.50
C SER A 82 -9.38 14.64 18.65
N PHE A 83 -8.85 13.56 19.24
CA PHE A 83 -7.81 13.68 20.26
C PHE A 83 -6.54 14.34 19.71
N ILE A 84 -6.01 13.81 18.60
CA ILE A 84 -4.78 14.28 17.95
C ILE A 84 -4.91 15.72 17.45
N GLU A 85 -6.09 16.07 16.91
CA GLU A 85 -6.42 17.43 16.47
C GLU A 85 -6.49 18.41 17.66
N ASN A 86 -7.12 18.00 18.77
CA ASN A 86 -7.28 18.85 19.95
C ASN A 86 -5.96 19.15 20.67
N ILE A 87 -4.97 18.26 20.60
CA ILE A 87 -3.64 18.52 21.17
C ILE A 87 -2.70 19.27 20.21
N ASN A 88 -3.21 19.70 19.05
CA ASN A 88 -2.53 20.53 18.06
C ASN A 88 -1.14 19.99 17.64
N LEU A 89 -1.00 18.66 17.57
CA LEU A 89 0.20 18.00 17.02
C LEU A 89 0.18 18.03 15.48
N CYS A 90 0.09 19.23 14.92
CA CYS A 90 0.04 19.51 13.49
C CYS A 90 1.39 19.72 12.78
N PRO A 91 2.57 19.94 13.41
CA PRO A 91 3.77 20.39 12.69
C PRO A 91 4.19 19.52 11.50
N TYR A 92 3.92 18.21 11.56
CA TYR A 92 4.29 17.24 10.53
C TYR A 92 3.07 16.67 9.78
N GLY A 93 1.87 17.21 10.03
CA GLY A 93 0.61 16.72 9.47
C GLY A 93 0.20 15.34 9.96
N TYR A 94 -0.78 14.75 9.27
CA TYR A 94 -1.36 13.45 9.57
C TYR A 94 -1.43 12.58 8.33
N VAL A 95 -1.34 11.26 8.51
CA VAL A 95 -1.46 10.28 7.41
C VAL A 95 -2.27 9.07 7.87
N GLY A 96 -2.88 8.38 6.90
CA GLY A 96 -3.72 7.22 7.17
C GLY A 96 -5.18 7.58 7.41
N TYR A 97 -5.72 8.60 6.73
CA TYR A 97 -7.15 8.90 6.78
C TYR A 97 -7.97 7.72 6.27
N GLY A 98 -7.52 7.12 5.17
CA GLY A 98 -8.20 6.01 4.52
C GLY A 98 -8.23 4.70 5.34
N PRO A 99 -9.06 3.74 4.90
CA PRO A 99 -9.37 2.54 5.66
C PRO A 99 -8.35 1.40 5.54
N SER A 100 -7.30 1.53 4.72
CA SER A 100 -6.27 0.49 4.55
C SER A 100 -4.88 1.07 4.34
N VAL A 101 -3.84 0.27 4.56
CA VAL A 101 -2.45 0.63 4.32
C VAL A 101 -2.17 1.17 2.90
N ALA A 102 -2.91 0.70 1.89
CA ALA A 102 -2.80 1.22 0.52
C ALA A 102 -3.25 2.68 0.40
N HIS A 103 -4.29 3.08 1.14
CA HIS A 103 -4.72 4.47 1.20
C HIS A 103 -3.68 5.35 1.90
N MET A 104 -3.12 4.84 3.01
CA MET A 104 -2.02 5.51 3.70
C MET A 104 -0.82 5.72 2.77
N ALA A 105 -0.45 4.71 1.99
CA ALA A 105 0.64 4.81 1.00
C ALA A 105 0.34 5.86 -0.08
N TYR A 106 -0.90 5.88 -0.60
CA TYR A 106 -1.32 6.89 -1.57
C TYR A 106 -1.26 8.31 -0.99
N GLU A 107 -1.84 8.52 0.19
CA GLU A 107 -1.80 9.81 0.89
C GLU A 107 -0.37 10.27 1.13
N PHE A 108 0.49 9.38 1.63
CA PHE A 108 1.90 9.68 1.90
C PHE A 108 2.65 10.05 0.62
N ALA A 109 2.43 9.33 -0.48
CA ALA A 109 3.00 9.68 -1.79
C ALA A 109 2.51 11.04 -2.29
N THR A 110 1.23 11.38 -2.10
CA THR A 110 0.71 12.70 -2.47
C THR A 110 1.29 13.83 -1.61
N HIS A 111 1.48 13.62 -0.30
CA HIS A 111 2.10 14.60 0.60
C HIS A 111 3.57 14.85 0.25
N LEU A 112 4.27 13.83 -0.24
CA LEU A 112 5.62 13.95 -0.77
C LEU A 112 5.67 14.52 -2.20
N ASN A 113 4.54 14.97 -2.75
CA ASN A 113 4.44 15.62 -4.06
C ASN A 113 4.90 14.78 -5.26
N TYR A 114 4.82 13.44 -5.17
CA TYR A 114 5.09 12.57 -6.31
C TYR A 114 4.15 12.88 -7.48
N LYS A 115 4.68 13.20 -8.66
CA LYS A 115 3.85 13.59 -9.81
C LYS A 115 3.14 12.43 -10.50
N ASN A 116 3.72 11.23 -10.44
CA ASN A 116 3.16 10.02 -10.99
C ASN A 116 3.07 8.97 -9.88
N ILE A 117 1.89 8.41 -9.65
CA ILE A 117 1.67 7.31 -8.70
C ILE A 117 1.19 6.10 -9.49
N ILE A 118 1.85 4.96 -9.33
CA ILE A 118 1.57 3.73 -10.08
C ILE A 118 1.09 2.65 -9.10
N PHE A 119 -0.12 2.14 -9.28
CA PHE A 119 -0.63 1.01 -8.50
C PHE A 119 -0.24 -0.33 -9.12
N ILE A 120 0.36 -1.18 -8.30
CA ILE A 120 0.72 -2.56 -8.62
C ILE A 120 0.22 -3.45 -7.50
N GLY A 121 -0.57 -4.48 -7.83
CA GLY A 121 -1.17 -5.38 -6.84
C GLY A 121 -2.31 -4.75 -6.04
N GLN A 122 -2.90 -3.65 -6.53
CA GLN A 122 -4.09 -3.04 -5.94
C GLN A 122 -5.35 -3.66 -6.57
N ASP A 123 -5.53 -4.97 -6.42
CA ASP A 123 -6.56 -5.72 -7.15
C ASP A 123 -7.98 -5.29 -6.76
N LEU A 124 -8.26 -5.22 -5.45
CA LEU A 124 -9.61 -4.98 -4.89
C LEU A 124 -10.68 -5.93 -5.47
N ALA A 125 -10.25 -7.11 -5.92
CA ALA A 125 -11.03 -8.12 -6.57
C ALA A 125 -10.38 -9.48 -6.31
N TYR A 126 -11.18 -10.54 -6.42
CA TYR A 126 -10.64 -11.90 -6.42
C TYR A 126 -9.99 -12.23 -7.75
N ALA A 127 -8.93 -13.05 -7.71
CA ALA A 127 -8.38 -13.68 -8.89
C ALA A 127 -9.39 -14.63 -9.55
N LYS A 128 -9.16 -15.01 -10.81
CA LYS A 128 -10.07 -15.89 -11.58
C LYS A 128 -10.28 -17.26 -10.92
N ASP A 129 -9.27 -17.74 -10.20
CA ASP A 129 -9.30 -18.98 -9.42
C ASP A 129 -9.92 -18.80 -8.02
N GLY A 130 -10.40 -17.60 -7.69
CA GLY A 130 -11.08 -17.26 -6.45
C GLY A 130 -10.16 -16.91 -5.29
N PHE A 131 -8.83 -16.89 -5.48
CA PHE A 131 -7.91 -16.46 -4.44
C PHE A 131 -8.00 -14.96 -4.20
N SER A 132 -7.85 -14.58 -2.92
CA SER A 132 -7.89 -13.18 -2.48
C SER A 132 -6.54 -12.48 -2.52
N HIS A 133 -5.45 -13.25 -2.45
CA HIS A 133 -4.08 -12.78 -2.43
C HIS A 133 -3.19 -13.76 -3.20
N THR A 134 -1.96 -13.35 -3.52
CA THR A 134 -0.94 -14.22 -4.12
C THR A 134 -0.60 -15.41 -3.23
N LYS A 135 -0.13 -16.51 -3.81
CA LYS A 135 0.26 -17.74 -3.08
C LYS A 135 1.33 -17.54 -2.00
N ASP A 136 2.11 -16.47 -2.10
CA ASP A 136 3.17 -16.12 -1.14
C ASP A 136 2.67 -15.28 0.05
N TYR A 137 1.39 -14.91 0.09
CA TYR A 137 0.81 -14.16 1.19
C TYR A 137 0.76 -15.00 2.47
N LYS A 138 1.34 -14.48 3.56
CA LYS A 138 1.20 -15.11 4.88
C LYS A 138 -0.27 -14.95 5.31
N ASN A 139 -0.87 -16.02 5.85
CA ASN A 139 -2.26 -16.07 6.33
C ASN A 139 -3.34 -16.29 5.25
N LEU A 140 -2.99 -16.89 4.10
CA LEU A 140 -3.98 -17.29 3.09
C LEU A 140 -5.11 -18.16 3.66
N ASP A 141 -4.81 -19.01 4.64
CA ASP A 141 -5.78 -19.86 5.36
C ASP A 141 -6.91 -19.03 6.00
N LYS A 142 -6.60 -17.82 6.46
CA LYS A 142 -7.60 -16.91 7.06
C LYS A 142 -8.59 -16.33 6.04
N HIS A 143 -8.36 -16.55 4.76
CA HIS A 143 -9.23 -16.10 3.68
C HIS A 143 -10.01 -17.24 3.01
N GLU A 144 -9.88 -18.47 3.50
CA GLU A 144 -10.64 -19.60 2.97
C GLU A 144 -12.15 -19.36 3.07
N GLY A 145 -12.86 -19.66 1.98
CA GLY A 145 -14.32 -19.49 1.92
C GLY A 145 -14.81 -18.06 1.70
N HIS A 146 -13.96 -17.03 1.80
CA HIS A 146 -14.35 -15.63 1.55
C HIS A 146 -14.93 -15.46 0.14
N PHE A 147 -14.27 -16.02 -0.88
CA PHE A 147 -14.78 -15.98 -2.24
C PHE A 147 -16.19 -16.60 -2.34
N ARG A 148 -16.42 -17.79 -1.75
CA ARG A 148 -17.75 -18.41 -1.75
C ARG A 148 -18.80 -17.57 -1.02
N ARG A 149 -18.42 -16.92 0.08
CA ARG A 149 -19.28 -16.04 0.86
C ARG A 149 -19.71 -14.82 0.04
N ASP A 150 -18.81 -14.24 -0.73
CA ASP A 150 -18.98 -12.95 -1.40
C ASP A 150 -19.40 -13.07 -2.87
N LYS A 151 -19.22 -14.24 -3.49
CA LYS A 151 -19.53 -14.53 -4.89
C LYS A 151 -20.93 -14.09 -5.28
N GLY A 152 -21.02 -13.25 -6.32
CA GLY A 152 -22.27 -12.73 -6.87
C GLY A 152 -22.93 -11.63 -6.03
N LYS A 153 -22.41 -11.31 -4.83
CA LYS A 153 -22.93 -10.24 -3.96
C LYS A 153 -22.25 -8.91 -4.23
N PHE A 154 -20.94 -8.96 -4.48
CA PHE A 154 -20.13 -7.78 -4.73
C PHE A 154 -19.37 -7.95 -6.03
N GLN A 155 -19.79 -7.20 -7.05
CA GLN A 155 -19.15 -7.18 -8.35
C GLN A 155 -18.89 -5.75 -8.78
N CYS A 156 -17.82 -5.54 -9.54
CA CYS A 156 -17.51 -4.24 -10.10
C CYS A 156 -16.89 -4.39 -11.49
N LEU A 157 -16.80 -3.27 -12.21
CA LEU A 157 -16.17 -3.25 -13.52
C LEU A 157 -14.72 -3.74 -13.40
N ALA A 158 -14.34 -4.63 -14.31
CA ALA A 158 -12.95 -5.06 -14.43
C ALA A 158 -12.08 -3.92 -14.95
N TYR A 159 -10.78 -3.99 -14.67
CA TYR A 159 -9.77 -3.22 -15.36
C TYR A 159 -10.01 -3.23 -16.89
N GLY A 160 -9.85 -2.09 -17.55
CA GLY A 160 -10.12 -1.93 -18.98
C GLY A 160 -11.59 -1.69 -19.31
N GLY A 161 -12.48 -1.71 -18.31
CA GLY A 161 -13.91 -1.38 -18.44
C GLY A 161 -14.78 -2.49 -19.05
N ASN A 162 -14.18 -3.63 -19.42
CA ASN A 162 -14.89 -4.73 -20.08
C ASN A 162 -15.19 -5.86 -19.10
N GLY A 163 -16.47 -6.08 -18.83
CA GLY A 163 -16.94 -7.15 -17.94
C GLY A 163 -16.88 -6.77 -16.46
N LYS A 164 -17.06 -7.79 -15.61
CA LYS A 164 -17.09 -7.63 -14.15
C LYS A 164 -16.11 -8.60 -13.48
N VAL A 165 -15.58 -8.16 -12.35
CA VAL A 165 -14.81 -9.00 -11.42
C VAL A 165 -15.55 -9.15 -10.10
N GLU A 166 -15.37 -10.31 -9.47
CA GLU A 166 -15.88 -10.57 -8.12
C GLU A 166 -15.03 -9.81 -7.10
N SER A 167 -15.67 -9.26 -6.09
CA SER A 167 -15.03 -8.49 -5.01
C SER A 167 -15.70 -8.83 -3.67
N SER A 168 -15.37 -8.08 -2.63
CA SER A 168 -15.98 -8.19 -1.31
C SER A 168 -16.60 -6.86 -0.88
N GLU A 169 -17.39 -6.87 0.19
CA GLU A 169 -17.94 -5.66 0.80
C GLU A 169 -16.82 -4.68 1.18
N ILE A 170 -15.79 -5.19 1.87
CA ILE A 170 -14.66 -4.39 2.36
C ILE A 170 -13.87 -3.81 1.19
N TRP A 171 -13.60 -4.60 0.15
CA TRP A 171 -12.88 -4.09 -1.03
C TRP A 171 -13.72 -3.12 -1.85
N THR A 172 -15.04 -3.27 -1.87
CA THR A 172 -15.95 -2.30 -2.48
C THR A 172 -15.85 -0.96 -1.74
N MET A 173 -15.88 -0.98 -0.40
CA MET A 173 -15.67 0.21 0.42
C MET A 173 -14.29 0.82 0.20
N PHE A 174 -13.23 0.01 0.18
CA PHE A 174 -11.86 0.47 -0.10
C PHE A 174 -11.76 1.13 -1.48
N ARG A 175 -12.37 0.54 -2.50
CA ARG A 175 -12.38 1.09 -3.85
C ARG A 175 -13.04 2.46 -3.90
N PHE A 176 -14.24 2.61 -3.32
CA PHE A 176 -14.91 3.91 -3.28
C PHE A 176 -14.15 4.95 -2.46
N SER A 177 -13.57 4.56 -1.32
CA SER A 177 -12.75 5.46 -0.52
C SER A 177 -11.52 5.93 -1.29
N LEU A 178 -10.83 5.02 -1.99
CA LEU A 178 -9.65 5.34 -2.78
C LEU A 178 -10.01 6.26 -3.96
N GLN A 179 -11.10 5.98 -4.67
CA GLN A 179 -11.62 6.84 -5.74
C GLN A 179 -11.93 8.25 -5.24
N ASN A 180 -12.57 8.38 -4.07
CA ASN A 180 -12.84 9.68 -3.46
C ASN A 180 -11.53 10.41 -3.10
N THR A 181 -10.53 9.72 -2.55
CA THR A 181 -9.20 10.31 -2.29
C THR A 181 -8.52 10.74 -3.59
N ILE A 182 -8.58 9.93 -4.65
CA ILE A 182 -8.04 10.27 -5.97
C ILE A 182 -8.75 11.48 -6.58
N SER A 183 -10.08 11.57 -6.47
CA SER A 183 -10.86 12.68 -7.02
C SER A 183 -10.50 14.05 -6.40
N LYS A 184 -9.95 14.06 -5.19
CA LYS A 184 -9.50 15.25 -4.47
C LYS A 184 -8.01 15.54 -4.66
N ASN A 185 -7.27 14.61 -5.24
CA ASN A 185 -5.85 14.79 -5.51
C ASN A 185 -5.65 15.73 -6.71
N ILE A 186 -4.98 16.84 -6.46
CA ILE A 186 -4.60 17.84 -7.48
C ILE A 186 -3.10 17.83 -7.81
N VAL A 187 -2.34 16.96 -7.15
CA VAL A 187 -0.86 16.95 -7.17
C VAL A 187 -0.30 15.93 -8.15
N SER A 188 -0.93 14.76 -8.21
CA SER A 188 -0.37 13.56 -8.84
C SER A 188 -1.30 13.00 -9.91
N THR A 189 -0.74 12.50 -11.00
CA THR A 189 -1.45 11.63 -11.93
C THR A 189 -1.36 10.19 -11.43
N THR A 190 -2.50 9.53 -11.30
CA THR A 190 -2.59 8.17 -10.73
C THR A 190 -2.84 7.15 -11.84
N TYR A 191 -1.97 6.14 -11.93
CA TYR A 191 -2.04 5.06 -12.89
C TYR A 191 -2.42 3.76 -12.19
N ASN A 192 -3.43 3.06 -12.73
CA ASN A 192 -3.69 1.68 -12.34
C ASN A 192 -2.97 0.75 -13.31
N CYS A 193 -2.02 -0.04 -12.81
CA CYS A 193 -1.29 -1.05 -13.58
C CYS A 193 -1.62 -2.49 -13.12
N THR A 194 -2.75 -2.66 -12.42
CA THR A 194 -3.20 -3.98 -11.93
C THR A 194 -4.27 -4.56 -12.86
N GLU A 195 -3.83 -5.18 -13.95
CA GLU A 195 -4.67 -5.60 -15.10
C GLU A 195 -5.72 -6.68 -14.75
N GLY A 196 -5.49 -7.47 -13.69
CA GLY A 196 -6.41 -8.50 -13.22
C GLY A 196 -7.47 -8.00 -12.24
N GLY A 197 -7.37 -6.74 -11.81
CA GLY A 197 -8.14 -6.19 -10.71
C GLY A 197 -9.43 -5.47 -11.11
N ALA A 198 -10.02 -4.79 -10.13
CA ALA A 198 -11.12 -3.88 -10.31
C ALA A 198 -10.69 -2.59 -11.02
N ARG A 199 -11.59 -2.02 -11.81
CA ARG A 199 -11.49 -0.63 -12.27
C ARG A 199 -11.62 0.31 -11.07
N ILE A 200 -10.64 1.19 -10.93
CA ILE A 200 -10.60 2.26 -9.93
C ILE A 200 -10.79 3.58 -10.67
N GLU A 201 -11.96 4.20 -10.51
CA GLU A 201 -12.29 5.48 -11.15
C GLU A 201 -11.34 6.61 -10.73
N GLY A 202 -11.06 7.53 -11.66
CA GLY A 202 -10.06 8.60 -11.46
C GLY A 202 -8.62 8.18 -11.73
N THR A 203 -8.35 6.89 -11.98
CA THR A 203 -7.04 6.41 -12.44
C THR A 203 -6.97 6.31 -13.96
N ILE A 204 -5.75 6.40 -14.50
CA ILE A 204 -5.44 6.05 -15.89
C ILE A 204 -5.00 4.60 -15.92
N GLU A 205 -5.74 3.75 -16.62
CA GLU A 205 -5.38 2.33 -16.79
C GLU A 205 -4.30 2.20 -17.87
N LYS A 206 -3.14 1.67 -17.47
CA LYS A 206 -2.03 1.33 -18.38
C LYS A 206 -1.38 0.02 -17.97
N PRO A 207 -0.87 -0.80 -18.91
CA PRO A 207 -0.03 -1.95 -18.57
C PRO A 207 1.18 -1.52 -17.73
N PHE A 208 1.65 -2.37 -16.81
CA PHE A 208 2.82 -2.03 -16.01
C PHE A 208 4.07 -1.81 -16.87
N LEU A 209 4.24 -2.58 -17.95
CA LEU A 209 5.33 -2.40 -18.91
C LEU A 209 5.31 -0.99 -19.54
N TRP A 210 4.13 -0.49 -19.89
CA TRP A 210 4.00 0.88 -20.41
C TRP A 210 4.47 1.91 -19.40
N ALA A 211 4.10 1.75 -18.12
CA ALA A 211 4.53 2.66 -17.06
C ALA A 211 6.05 2.61 -16.87
N CYS A 212 6.66 1.42 -16.92
CA CYS A 212 8.11 1.26 -16.89
C CYS A 212 8.81 2.00 -18.04
N GLU A 213 8.31 1.86 -19.26
CA GLU A 213 8.94 2.44 -20.46
C GLU A 213 8.73 3.96 -20.56
N ASN A 214 7.62 4.49 -20.05
CA ASN A 214 7.22 5.89 -20.27
C ASN A 214 7.39 6.78 -19.03
N LEU A 215 7.41 6.21 -17.82
CA LEU A 215 7.48 6.99 -16.57
C LEU A 215 8.76 6.72 -15.77
N LEU A 216 9.42 5.57 -15.98
CA LEU A 216 10.61 5.15 -15.23
C LEU A 216 11.85 5.24 -16.13
N ASP A 217 12.11 6.41 -16.70
CA ASP A 217 13.20 6.66 -17.63
C ASP A 217 14.53 6.97 -16.92
N LYS A 218 14.48 7.63 -15.76
CA LYS A 218 15.65 8.11 -15.00
C LYS A 218 15.93 7.30 -13.75
N ASP A 219 17.21 7.10 -13.47
CA ASP A 219 17.66 6.58 -12.18
C ASP A 219 17.46 7.65 -11.10
N LEU A 220 16.96 7.22 -9.94
CA LEU A 220 16.81 8.08 -8.77
C LEU A 220 18.06 7.96 -7.90
N ASN A 221 18.51 9.07 -7.36
CA ASN A 221 19.58 9.07 -6.36
C ASN A 221 19.01 8.57 -5.03
N LYS A 222 19.19 7.28 -4.77
CA LYS A 222 18.78 6.60 -3.54
C LYS A 222 20.00 6.28 -2.68
N PRO A 223 19.89 6.33 -1.33
CA PRO A 223 18.70 6.72 -0.57
C PRO A 223 18.40 8.22 -0.68
N PHE A 224 17.14 8.60 -0.50
CA PHE A 224 16.71 10.00 -0.57
C PHE A 224 17.32 10.80 0.58
N GLU A 225 17.68 12.06 0.32
CA GLU A 225 18.12 12.98 1.35
C GLU A 225 17.06 13.12 2.44
N LYS A 226 17.50 13.18 3.70
CA LYS A 226 16.58 13.45 4.80
C LYS A 226 16.07 14.87 4.65
N LEU A 227 14.76 15.04 4.79
CA LEU A 227 14.17 16.36 4.94
C LEU A 227 14.66 16.91 6.29
N GLU A 228 15.58 17.87 6.26
CA GLU A 228 15.98 18.60 7.47
C GLU A 228 14.75 19.39 7.98
N PRO A 229 14.50 19.40 9.31
CA PRO A 229 13.41 20.16 9.90
C PRO A 229 13.54 21.68 9.74
#